data_AF-A0A1M6GB57-F1
#
_entry.id   AF-A0A1M6GB57-F1
#
_cell.length_a   1.000
_cell.length_b   1.000
_cell.length_c   1.000
_cell.angle_alpha   90.00
_cell.angle_beta   90.00
_cell.angle_gamma   90.00
#
_symmetry.space_group_name_H-M   'P 1'
#
loop_
_entity.id
_entity.type
_entity.pdbx_description
1 polymer ?
#
loop_
_entity_poly.entity_id
_entity_poly.type
_entity_poly.pdbx_seq_one_letter_code
_entity_poly.pdbx_strand_id
1 'polypeptide(L)'
;MSDKKKKKCIDEYLSGELNIDKDKLRYLKKKLAKVEPRSERGAETLFRLVSKNHYTLNVMIDRKSNILISINAIILSIIIGTVLSQLDKDPHLIFPAVMLLLTNLISIYFAVLATRPEVKHGTAKTSNLLYFGNFRDMGEEEYSDQLTDLIYKGDDLYRSIAKDTYYLGKSIDRKHGLLRKSFDVFLLGVIMSVLAFIACHVFFGGML
;
A
#
# COMPACT_ATOMS: atom_id res chain seq x y z
N MET A 1 21.85 38.04 35.86
CA MET A 1 21.51 37.13 36.98
C MET A 1 21.99 35.73 36.62
N SER A 2 22.95 35.17 37.35
CA SER A 2 23.63 33.90 36.99
C SER A 2 22.65 32.73 36.80
N ASP A 3 22.80 31.97 35.72
CA ASP A 3 21.99 30.78 35.36
C ASP A 3 21.83 29.78 36.52
N LYS A 4 22.83 29.71 37.40
CA LYS A 4 22.84 28.87 38.61
C LYS A 4 21.78 29.30 39.64
N LYS A 5 21.53 30.62 39.77
CA LYS A 5 20.53 31.17 40.69
C LYS A 5 19.10 30.88 40.20
N LYS A 6 18.86 30.96 38.89
CA LYS A 6 17.56 30.62 38.28
C LYS A 6 17.22 29.13 38.47
N LYS A 7 18.16 28.22 38.20
CA LYS A 7 17.96 26.77 38.44
C LYS A 7 17.65 26.46 39.90
N LYS A 8 18.31 27.14 40.85
CA LYS A 8 18.07 26.92 42.28
C LYS A 8 16.65 27.35 42.71
N CYS A 9 16.18 28.51 42.24
CA CYS A 9 14.80 28.96 42.50
C CYS A 9 13.75 28.01 41.89
N ILE A 10 14.00 27.51 40.67
CA ILE A 10 13.09 26.56 40.00
C ILE A 10 13.02 25.24 40.80
N ASP A 11 14.14 24.78 41.35
CA ASP A 11 14.21 23.54 42.11
C ASP A 11 13.54 23.66 43.48
N GLU A 12 13.68 24.81 44.14
CA GLU A 12 12.96 25.11 45.38
C GLU A 12 11.45 25.23 45.16
N TYR A 13 11.03 25.91 44.08
CA TYR A 13 9.62 26.01 43.71
C TYR A 13 8.99 24.65 43.40
N LEU A 14 9.64 23.83 42.57
CA LEU A 14 9.18 22.47 42.24
C LEU A 14 9.13 21.56 43.47
N SER A 15 10.10 21.65 44.39
CA SER A 15 10.09 20.86 45.62
C SER A 15 8.95 21.22 46.56
N GLY A 16 8.58 22.50 46.63
CA GLY A 16 7.47 23.00 47.44
C GLY A 16 6.11 22.60 46.87
N GLU A 17 5.92 22.77 45.56
CA GLU A 17 4.64 22.48 44.88
C GLU A 17 4.33 20.98 44.87
N LEU A 18 5.33 20.15 44.59
CA LEU A 18 5.15 18.69 44.51
C LEU A 18 5.29 17.99 45.88
N ASN A 19 5.64 18.74 46.94
CA ASN A 19 5.83 18.23 48.30
C ASN A 19 6.82 17.04 48.38
N ILE A 20 7.96 17.17 47.66
CA ILE A 20 8.96 16.11 47.54
C ILE A 20 10.35 16.56 47.98
N ASP A 21 11.08 15.68 48.66
CA ASP A 21 12.47 15.90 49.05
C ASP A 21 13.41 16.17 47.86
N LYS A 22 14.47 16.94 48.13
CA LYS A 22 15.51 17.30 47.16
C LYS A 22 16.15 16.08 46.49
N ASP A 23 16.28 14.96 47.20
CA ASP A 23 16.83 13.72 46.66
C ASP A 23 15.88 13.03 45.67
N LYS A 24 14.57 13.02 45.97
CA LYS A 24 13.54 12.53 45.04
C LYS A 24 13.43 13.43 43.80
N LEU A 25 13.53 14.76 43.97
CA LEU A 25 13.55 15.71 42.84
C LEU A 25 14.75 15.45 41.92
N ARG A 26 15.94 15.20 42.50
CA ARG A 26 17.16 14.90 41.74
C ARG A 26 17.06 13.54 41.03
N TYR A 27 16.45 12.55 41.66
CA TYR A 27 16.15 11.25 41.06
C TYR A 27 15.18 11.37 39.88
N LEU A 28 14.07 12.10 40.05
CA LEU A 28 13.07 12.35 39.00
C LEU A 28 13.68 13.08 37.81
N LYS A 29 14.48 14.13 38.04
CA LYS A 29 15.23 14.83 36.97
C LYS A 29 16.17 13.90 36.22
N LYS A 30 16.87 13.00 36.92
CA LYS A 30 17.79 12.03 36.30
C LYS A 30 17.02 10.97 35.49
N LYS A 31 15.82 10.61 35.93
CA LYS A 31 14.92 9.69 35.20
C LYS A 31 14.34 10.39 33.96
N LEU A 32 13.88 11.64 34.10
CA LEU A 32 13.36 12.47 33.00
C LEU A 32 14.43 12.77 31.95
N ALA A 33 15.66 13.08 32.37
CA ALA A 33 16.78 13.34 31.46
C ALA A 33 17.27 12.09 30.72
N LYS A 34 16.96 10.89 31.22
CA LYS A 34 17.22 9.61 30.54
C LYS A 34 16.10 9.23 29.57
N VAL A 35 14.91 9.78 29.73
CA VAL A 35 13.83 9.67 28.75
C VAL A 35 14.12 10.72 27.70
N GLU A 36 14.74 10.30 26.59
CA GLU A 36 14.93 11.16 25.44
C GLU A 36 13.54 11.71 25.05
N PRO A 37 13.37 13.03 24.88
CA PRO A 37 12.07 13.60 24.56
C PRO A 37 11.65 13.05 23.20
N ARG A 38 10.75 12.07 23.20
CA ARG A 38 10.07 11.66 21.99
C ARG A 38 9.40 12.90 21.42
N SER A 39 9.79 13.29 20.22
CA SER A 39 9.09 14.35 19.51
C SER A 39 7.72 13.82 19.12
N GLU A 40 6.71 14.08 19.95
CA GLU A 40 5.31 13.76 19.66
C GLU A 40 4.91 14.32 18.28
N ARG A 41 5.39 15.53 17.96
CA ARG A 41 5.28 16.16 16.64
C ARG A 41 5.98 15.37 15.53
N GLY A 42 7.13 14.77 15.81
CA GLY A 42 7.85 13.92 14.87
C GLY A 42 7.10 12.62 14.59
N ALA A 43 6.53 11.99 15.62
CA ALA A 43 5.69 10.82 15.48
C ALA A 43 4.41 11.13 14.68
N GLU A 44 3.71 12.21 15.00
CA GLU A 44 2.53 12.67 14.26
C GLU A 44 2.85 12.94 12.78
N THR A 45 3.94 13.66 12.52
CA THR A 45 4.38 13.97 11.14
C THR A 45 4.73 12.71 10.36
N LEU A 46 5.42 11.76 11.00
CA LEU A 46 5.77 10.48 10.40
C LEU A 46 4.50 9.71 10.01
N PHE A 47 3.54 9.56 10.92
CA PHE A 47 2.31 8.81 10.60
C PHE A 47 1.50 9.50 9.51
N ARG A 48 1.38 10.83 9.53
CA ARG A 48 0.72 11.60 8.48
C ARG A 48 1.38 11.37 7.11
N LEU A 49 2.72 11.39 7.06
CA LEU A 49 3.48 11.16 5.85
C LEU A 49 3.29 9.74 5.32
N VAL A 50 3.37 8.75 6.21
CA VAL A 50 3.20 7.33 5.87
C VAL A 50 1.81 7.03 5.32
N SER A 51 0.76 7.51 6.00
CA SER A 51 -0.62 7.35 5.51
C SER A 51 -0.82 7.99 4.15
N LYS A 52 -0.29 9.21 3.94
CA LYS A 52 -0.32 9.88 2.64
C LYS A 52 0.42 9.07 1.57
N ASN A 53 1.61 8.56 1.88
CA ASN A 53 2.40 7.74 0.95
C ASN A 53 1.66 6.46 0.56
N HIS A 54 1.05 5.75 1.51
CA HIS A 54 0.26 4.55 1.24
C HIS A 54 -0.95 4.82 0.36
N TYR A 55 -1.67 5.92 0.62
CA TYR A 55 -2.77 6.35 -0.24
C TYR A 55 -2.27 6.65 -1.66
N THR A 56 -1.20 7.44 -1.78
CA THR A 56 -0.61 7.77 -3.09
C THR A 56 -0.13 6.53 -3.85
N LEU A 57 0.49 5.56 -3.17
CA LEU A 57 0.92 4.30 -3.78
C LEU A 57 -0.28 3.49 -4.30
N ASN A 58 -1.36 3.37 -3.52
CA ASN A 58 -2.58 2.71 -3.99
C ASN A 58 -3.15 3.40 -5.24
N VAL A 59 -3.31 4.73 -5.20
CA VAL A 59 -3.81 5.50 -6.35
C VAL A 59 -2.92 5.34 -7.58
N MET A 60 -1.60 5.27 -7.40
CA MET A 60 -0.66 5.03 -8.50
C MET A 60 -0.85 3.63 -9.13
N ILE A 61 -1.08 2.60 -8.31
CA ILE A 61 -1.37 1.24 -8.76
C ILE A 61 -2.67 1.22 -9.57
N ASP A 62 -3.74 1.84 -9.06
CA ASP A 62 -5.02 1.90 -9.74
C ASP A 62 -4.91 2.63 -11.08
N ARG A 63 -4.19 3.76 -11.10
CA ARG A 63 -3.91 4.52 -12.32
C ARG A 63 -3.14 3.69 -13.34
N LYS A 64 -2.07 2.99 -12.95
CA LYS A 64 -1.29 2.14 -13.85
C LYS A 64 -2.11 0.98 -14.40
N SER A 65 -2.95 0.36 -13.55
CA SER A 65 -3.84 -0.74 -13.96
C SER A 65 -4.88 -0.26 -14.97
N ASN A 66 -5.51 0.90 -14.74
CA ASN A 66 -6.48 1.47 -15.67
C ASN A 66 -5.85 1.84 -17.02
N ILE A 67 -4.62 2.37 -17.03
CA ILE A 67 -3.89 2.64 -18.28
C ILE A 67 -3.64 1.32 -19.04
N LEU A 68 -3.19 0.27 -18.35
CA LEU A 68 -2.90 -1.03 -18.97
C LEU A 68 -4.16 -1.69 -19.53
N ILE A 69 -5.28 -1.66 -18.79
CA ILE A 69 -6.58 -2.17 -19.25
C ILE A 69 -7.02 -1.43 -20.52
N SER A 70 -6.92 -0.10 -20.54
CA SER A 70 -7.30 0.72 -21.71
C SER A 70 -6.45 0.40 -22.94
N ILE A 71 -5.13 0.25 -22.78
CA ILE A 71 -4.24 -0.13 -23.89
C ILE A 71 -4.62 -1.51 -24.44
N ASN A 72 -4.83 -2.49 -23.56
CA ASN A 72 -5.21 -3.84 -23.99
C ASN A 72 -6.59 -3.86 -24.67
N ALA A 73 -7.54 -3.03 -24.22
CA ALA A 73 -8.86 -2.89 -24.85
C ALA A 73 -8.77 -2.29 -26.26
N ILE A 74 -7.90 -1.28 -26.46
CA ILE A 74 -7.64 -0.70 -27.79
C ILE A 74 -7.04 -1.76 -28.72
N ILE A 75 -6.02 -2.48 -28.25
CA ILE A 75 -5.37 -3.55 -29.02
C ILE A 75 -6.39 -4.62 -29.41
N LEU A 76 -7.23 -5.06 -28.46
CA LEU A 76 -8.29 -6.04 -28.68
C LEU A 76 -9.28 -5.57 -29.75
N SER A 77 -9.73 -4.31 -29.67
CA SER A 77 -10.64 -3.73 -30.66
C SER A 77 -10.04 -3.71 -32.07
N ILE A 78 -8.76 -3.35 -32.20
CA ILE A 78 -8.07 -3.33 -33.49
C ILE A 78 -7.94 -4.76 -34.04
N ILE A 79 -7.47 -5.72 -33.24
CA ILE A 79 -7.27 -7.10 -33.68
C ILE A 79 -8.57 -7.73 -34.15
N ILE A 80 -9.65 -7.57 -33.38
CA ILE A 80 -10.95 -8.12 -33.75
C ILE A 80 -11.40 -7.52 -35.10
N GLY A 81 -11.29 -6.20 -35.28
CA GLY A 81 -11.70 -5.54 -36.53
C GLY A 81 -10.85 -5.93 -37.74
N THR A 82 -9.52 -5.92 -37.60
CA THR A 82 -8.59 -6.12 -38.73
C THR A 82 -8.38 -7.59 -39.05
N VAL A 83 -8.21 -8.44 -38.03
CA VAL A 83 -7.89 -9.86 -38.24
C VAL A 83 -9.12 -10.65 -38.67
N LEU A 84 -10.33 -10.40 -38.12
CA LEU A 84 -11.54 -11.07 -38.63
C LEU A 84 -11.76 -10.79 -40.12
N SER A 85 -11.49 -9.56 -40.56
CA SER A 85 -11.62 -9.16 -41.97
C SER A 85 -10.55 -9.79 -42.88
N GLN A 86 -9.44 -10.26 -42.32
CA GLN A 86 -8.34 -10.90 -43.07
C GLN A 86 -8.34 -12.43 -42.93
N LEU A 87 -9.10 -12.98 -41.99
CA LEU A 87 -9.19 -14.42 -41.74
C LEU A 87 -9.70 -15.19 -42.96
N ASP A 88 -10.60 -14.58 -43.73
CA ASP A 88 -11.12 -15.15 -44.98
C ASP A 88 -10.05 -15.22 -46.08
N LYS A 89 -9.00 -14.38 -46.01
CA LYS A 89 -7.93 -14.31 -47.01
C LYS A 89 -6.74 -15.19 -46.63
N ASP A 90 -6.31 -15.12 -45.37
CA ASP A 90 -5.17 -15.86 -44.85
C ASP A 90 -5.55 -16.54 -43.52
N PRO A 91 -6.09 -17.76 -43.56
CA PRO A 91 -6.53 -18.48 -42.36
C PRO A 91 -5.41 -18.70 -41.33
N HIS A 92 -4.15 -18.74 -41.78
CA HIS A 92 -2.97 -18.94 -40.94
C HIS A 92 -2.71 -17.79 -39.95
N LEU A 93 -3.26 -16.59 -40.19
CA LEU A 93 -3.15 -15.44 -39.29
C LEU A 93 -3.95 -15.62 -37.98
N ILE A 94 -4.84 -16.62 -37.92
CA ILE A 94 -5.63 -16.91 -36.72
C ILE A 94 -4.76 -17.27 -35.52
N PHE A 95 -3.64 -17.97 -35.73
CA PHE A 95 -2.78 -18.45 -34.65
C PHE A 95 -2.11 -17.30 -33.86
N PRO A 96 -1.36 -16.37 -34.50
CA PRO A 96 -0.78 -15.22 -33.79
C PRO A 96 -1.86 -14.29 -33.21
N ALA A 97 -3.02 -14.17 -33.87
CA ALA A 97 -4.12 -13.36 -33.37
C ALA A 97 -4.74 -13.94 -32.09
N VAL A 98 -5.14 -15.20 -32.09
CA VAL A 98 -5.68 -15.88 -30.90
C VAL A 98 -4.68 -15.87 -29.76
N MET A 99 -3.40 -16.09 -30.05
CA MET A 99 -2.33 -15.98 -29.06
C MET A 99 -2.31 -14.58 -28.41
N LEU A 100 -2.34 -13.51 -29.23
CA LEU A 100 -2.34 -12.13 -28.75
C LEU A 100 -3.60 -11.80 -27.93
N LEU A 101 -4.76 -12.30 -28.36
CA LEU A 101 -6.03 -12.13 -27.67
C LEU A 101 -5.98 -12.77 -26.27
N LEU A 102 -5.48 -14.01 -26.18
CA LEU A 102 -5.36 -14.73 -24.92
C LEU A 102 -4.40 -14.03 -23.95
N THR A 103 -3.21 -13.61 -24.43
CA THR A 103 -2.23 -12.95 -23.56
C THR A 103 -2.73 -11.59 -23.07
N ASN A 104 -3.43 -10.82 -23.91
CA ASN A 104 -4.06 -9.56 -23.51
C ASN A 104 -5.16 -9.79 -22.46
N LEU A 105 -5.99 -10.82 -22.63
CA LEU A 105 -7.05 -11.14 -21.68
C LEU A 105 -6.47 -11.55 -20.31
N ILE A 106 -5.40 -12.37 -20.29
CA ILE A 106 -4.70 -12.75 -19.06
C ILE A 106 -4.06 -11.53 -18.40
N SER A 107 -3.47 -10.61 -19.17
CA SER A 107 -2.95 -9.35 -18.64
C SER A 107 -4.04 -8.52 -17.99
N ILE A 108 -5.19 -8.30 -18.67
CA ILE A 108 -6.34 -7.58 -18.11
C ILE A 108 -6.80 -8.23 -16.81
N TYR A 109 -6.90 -9.57 -16.78
CA TYR A 109 -7.29 -10.31 -15.58
C TYR A 109 -6.40 -9.96 -14.37
N PHE A 110 -5.08 -9.98 -14.53
CA PHE A 110 -4.17 -9.58 -13.45
C PHE A 110 -4.26 -8.10 -13.08
N ALA A 111 -4.47 -7.20 -14.04
CA ALA A 111 -4.65 -5.77 -13.78
C ALA A 111 -5.92 -5.50 -12.95
N VAL A 112 -7.03 -6.16 -13.29
CA VAL A 112 -8.29 -6.07 -12.55
C VAL A 112 -8.16 -6.68 -11.15
N LEU A 113 -7.41 -7.78 -11.00
CA LEU A 113 -7.12 -8.32 -9.67
C LEU A 113 -6.30 -7.36 -8.80
N ALA A 114 -5.40 -6.58 -9.40
CA ALA A 114 -4.58 -5.61 -8.67
C ALA A 114 -5.40 -4.42 -8.13
N THR A 115 -6.49 -4.03 -8.82
CA THR A 115 -7.40 -2.95 -8.39
C THR A 115 -8.49 -3.41 -7.43
N ARG A 116 -8.62 -4.72 -7.20
CA ARG A 116 -9.63 -5.26 -6.29
C ARG A 116 -9.40 -4.73 -4.86
N PRO A 117 -10.45 -4.20 -4.19
CA PRO A 117 -10.33 -3.76 -2.81
C PRO A 117 -10.04 -4.96 -1.89
N GLU A 118 -9.09 -4.78 -0.96
CA GLU A 118 -8.73 -5.84 -0.02
C GLU A 118 -9.69 -5.82 1.17
N VAL A 119 -10.33 -6.98 1.41
CA VAL A 119 -11.41 -7.10 2.39
C VAL A 119 -10.85 -7.35 3.81
N LYS A 120 -9.58 -7.76 3.95
CA LYS A 120 -8.97 -8.14 5.24
C LYS A 120 -7.54 -7.61 5.37
N HIS A 121 -7.28 -6.79 6.38
CA HIS A 121 -5.94 -6.41 6.81
C HIS A 121 -5.62 -7.12 8.14
N GLY A 122 -4.53 -7.89 8.16
CA GLY A 122 -4.10 -8.62 9.35
C GLY A 122 -4.99 -9.81 9.74
N THR A 123 -4.71 -10.39 10.91
CA THR A 123 -5.48 -11.46 11.54
C THR A 123 -6.31 -10.90 12.69
N ALA A 124 -7.55 -11.37 12.91
CA ALA A 124 -8.44 -10.91 13.99
C ALA A 124 -7.79 -10.92 15.41
N LYS A 125 -6.72 -11.71 15.60
CA LYS A 125 -5.93 -11.76 16.85
C LYS A 125 -5.07 -10.52 17.14
N THR A 126 -4.83 -9.64 16.16
CA THR A 126 -4.22 -8.35 16.43
C THR A 126 -5.35 -7.36 16.68
N SER A 127 -5.57 -7.01 17.95
CA SER A 127 -6.54 -6.03 18.49
C SER A 127 -6.30 -4.60 17.97
N ASN A 128 -6.12 -4.44 16.66
CA ASN A 128 -5.90 -3.15 16.02
C ASN A 128 -7.27 -2.55 15.72
N LEU A 129 -7.76 -1.76 16.66
CA LEU A 129 -9.01 -1.00 16.58
C LEU A 129 -9.00 0.03 15.45
N LEU A 130 -7.83 0.37 14.90
CA LEU A 130 -7.72 1.35 13.81
C LEU A 130 -8.17 0.79 12.46
N TYR A 131 -8.28 -0.55 12.33
CA TYR A 131 -8.65 -1.18 11.08
C TYR A 131 -10.14 -1.51 11.01
N PHE A 132 -10.82 -1.02 9.97
CA PHE A 132 -12.27 -1.19 9.76
C PHE A 132 -12.73 -2.65 9.83
N GLY A 133 -11.95 -3.60 9.32
CA GLY A 133 -12.36 -5.00 9.32
C GLY A 133 -12.23 -5.69 10.69
N ASN A 134 -11.60 -5.06 11.69
CA ASN A 134 -11.51 -5.59 13.05
C ASN A 134 -12.62 -5.05 13.96
N PHE A 135 -13.10 -3.81 13.73
CA PHE A 135 -14.19 -3.23 14.53
C PHE A 135 -15.57 -3.32 13.87
N ARG A 136 -15.67 -3.79 12.62
CA ARG A 136 -16.96 -3.90 11.90
C ARG A 136 -18.04 -4.66 12.68
N ASP A 137 -17.61 -5.65 13.47
CA ASP A 137 -18.51 -6.53 14.22
C ASP A 137 -18.62 -6.11 15.71
N MET A 138 -18.02 -4.97 16.10
CA MET A 138 -18.06 -4.41 17.47
C MET A 138 -19.22 -3.43 17.65
N GLY A 139 -19.75 -3.31 18.87
CA GLY A 139 -20.73 -2.29 19.22
C GLY A 139 -20.11 -0.88 19.29
N GLU A 140 -20.92 0.16 19.05
CA GLU A 140 -20.46 1.56 19.06
C GLU A 140 -19.83 1.96 20.41
N GLU A 141 -20.51 1.64 21.51
CA GLU A 141 -20.05 1.94 22.88
C GLU A 141 -18.72 1.23 23.18
N GLU A 142 -18.66 -0.07 22.86
CA GLU A 142 -17.46 -0.89 23.03
C GLU A 142 -16.27 -0.34 22.21
N TYR A 143 -16.50 0.09 20.98
CA TYR A 143 -15.47 0.67 20.14
C TYR A 143 -14.99 2.01 20.68
N SER A 144 -15.90 2.90 21.08
CA SER A 144 -15.58 4.22 21.64
C SER A 144 -14.74 4.09 22.90
N ASP A 145 -15.11 3.21 23.82
CA ASP A 145 -14.40 3.00 25.08
C ASP A 145 -13.00 2.43 24.83
N GLN A 146 -12.88 1.38 24.02
CA GLN A 146 -11.59 0.76 23.73
C GLN A 146 -10.65 1.70 22.95
N LEU A 147 -11.19 2.50 22.03
CA LEU A 147 -10.40 3.48 21.28
C LEU A 147 -9.91 4.60 22.21
N THR A 148 -10.78 5.07 23.10
CA THR A 148 -10.44 6.09 24.10
C THR A 148 -9.34 5.59 25.03
N ASP A 149 -9.47 4.36 25.55
CA ASP A 149 -8.44 3.68 26.34
C ASP A 149 -7.10 3.56 25.61
N LEU A 150 -7.14 3.26 24.31
CA LEU A 150 -5.94 3.17 23.48
C LEU A 150 -5.27 4.54 23.33
N ILE A 151 -6.04 5.62 23.13
CA ILE A 151 -5.52 6.99 23.01
C ILE A 151 -4.77 7.42 24.29
N TYR A 152 -5.29 7.05 25.47
CA TYR A 152 -4.63 7.34 26.74
C TYR A 152 -3.36 6.50 26.98
N LYS A 153 -3.23 5.35 26.32
CA LYS A 153 -2.04 4.48 26.36
C LYS A 153 -1.11 4.76 25.16
N GLY A 154 -0.38 5.88 25.22
CA GLY A 154 0.44 6.38 24.10
C GLY A 154 1.37 5.35 23.45
N ASP A 155 2.06 4.51 24.24
CA ASP A 155 2.93 3.44 23.71
C ASP A 155 2.15 2.37 22.93
N ASP A 156 0.97 1.99 23.42
CA ASP A 156 0.11 1.00 22.77
C ASP A 156 -0.53 1.57 21.50
N LEU A 157 -0.93 2.85 21.52
CA LEU A 157 -1.42 3.56 20.35
C LEU A 157 -0.38 3.54 19.23
N TYR A 158 0.86 3.95 19.52
CA TYR A 158 1.93 3.95 18.53
C TYR A 158 2.23 2.55 17.98
N ARG A 159 2.18 1.53 18.85
CA ARG A 159 2.37 0.14 18.43
C ARG A 159 1.24 -0.35 17.52
N SER A 160 -0.01 0.05 17.78
CA SER A 160 -1.16 -0.25 16.92
C SER A 160 -1.04 0.44 15.57
N ILE A 161 -0.69 1.73 15.52
CA ILE A 161 -0.47 2.46 14.26
C ILE A 161 0.66 1.83 13.43
N ALA A 162 1.75 1.43 14.08
CA ALA A 162 2.87 0.77 13.39
C ALA A 162 2.46 -0.59 12.79
N LYS A 163 1.65 -1.38 13.51
CA LYS A 163 1.10 -2.64 12.98
C LYS A 163 0.17 -2.40 11.80
N ASP A 164 -0.72 -1.40 11.90
CA ASP A 164 -1.64 -1.03 10.83
C ASP A 164 -0.87 -0.68 9.54
N THR A 165 0.10 0.23 9.68
CA THR A 165 1.02 0.63 8.62
C THR A 165 1.71 -0.58 7.98
N TYR A 166 2.22 -1.52 8.79
CA TYR A 166 2.90 -2.71 8.29
C TYR A 166 1.98 -3.59 7.42
N TYR A 167 0.75 -3.85 7.89
CA TYR A 167 -0.20 -4.65 7.13
C TYR A 167 -0.71 -3.94 5.87
N LEU A 168 -0.88 -2.62 5.93
CA LEU A 168 -1.21 -1.78 4.76
C LEU A 168 -0.07 -1.76 3.73
N GLY A 169 1.19 -1.78 4.18
CA GLY A 169 2.33 -1.96 3.28
C GLY A 169 2.31 -3.33 2.57
N LYS A 170 1.96 -4.39 3.30
CA LYS A 170 1.87 -5.75 2.76
C LYS A 170 0.76 -5.92 1.72
N SER A 171 -0.40 -5.27 1.90
CA SER A 171 -1.46 -5.26 0.90
C SER A 171 -1.01 -4.59 -0.39
N ILE A 172 -0.37 -3.43 -0.29
CA ILE A 172 0.18 -2.70 -1.44
C ILE A 172 1.19 -3.55 -2.21
N ASP A 173 2.11 -4.23 -1.52
CA ASP A 173 3.11 -5.09 -2.18
C ASP A 173 2.46 -6.23 -2.99
N ARG A 174 1.42 -6.88 -2.43
CA ARG A 174 0.67 -7.91 -3.16
C ARG A 174 0.02 -7.36 -4.43
N LYS A 175 -0.65 -6.21 -4.35
CA LYS A 175 -1.27 -5.56 -5.51
C LYS A 175 -0.22 -5.18 -6.55
N HIS A 176 0.91 -4.65 -6.11
CA HIS A 176 2.03 -4.32 -6.98
C HIS A 176 2.65 -5.57 -7.63
N GLY A 177 2.68 -6.71 -6.94
CA GLY A 177 3.06 -8.00 -7.49
C GLY A 177 2.12 -8.50 -8.59
N LEU A 178 0.81 -8.37 -8.39
CA LEU A 178 -0.19 -8.71 -9.42
C LEU A 178 -0.07 -7.81 -10.65
N LEU A 179 0.09 -6.50 -10.43
CA LEU A 179 0.29 -5.55 -11.51
C LEU A 179 1.58 -5.81 -12.30
N ARG A 180 2.69 -6.15 -11.64
CA ARG A 180 3.93 -6.55 -12.32
C ARG A 180 3.71 -7.76 -13.23
N LYS A 181 3.06 -8.82 -12.73
CA LYS A 181 2.71 -10.00 -13.54
C LYS A 181 1.84 -9.64 -14.75
N SER A 182 0.91 -8.70 -14.60
CA SER A 182 0.08 -8.20 -15.70
C SER A 182 0.92 -7.55 -16.81
N PHE A 183 1.92 -6.74 -16.44
CA PHE A 183 2.85 -6.13 -17.39
C PHE A 183 3.75 -7.17 -18.05
N ASP A 184 4.28 -8.12 -17.28
CA ASP A 184 5.17 -9.17 -17.81
C ASP A 184 4.43 -10.04 -18.84
N VAL A 185 3.21 -10.48 -18.52
CA VAL A 185 2.37 -11.27 -19.44
C VAL A 185 1.99 -10.47 -20.69
N PHE A 186 1.63 -9.19 -20.53
CA PHE A 186 1.33 -8.32 -21.66
C PHE A 186 2.51 -8.20 -22.61
N LEU A 187 3.68 -7.84 -22.06
CA LEU A 187 4.88 -7.58 -22.85
C LEU A 187 5.36 -8.85 -23.55
N LEU A 188 5.43 -9.98 -22.83
CA LEU A 188 5.79 -11.27 -23.43
C LEU A 188 4.78 -11.70 -24.50
N GLY A 189 3.49 -11.49 -24.26
CA GLY A 189 2.43 -11.81 -25.21
C GLY A 189 2.56 -11.04 -26.51
N VAL A 190 2.73 -9.71 -26.42
CA VAL A 190 2.91 -8.86 -27.61
C VAL A 190 4.15 -9.28 -28.41
N ILE A 191 5.30 -9.46 -27.75
CA ILE A 191 6.54 -9.85 -28.43
C ILE A 191 6.38 -11.20 -29.13
N MET A 192 5.85 -12.21 -28.42
CA MET A 192 5.67 -13.54 -28.97
C MET A 192 4.68 -13.56 -30.12
N SER A 193 3.59 -12.80 -30.04
CA SER A 193 2.61 -12.71 -31.14
C SER A 193 3.18 -12.01 -32.38
N VAL A 194 4.01 -10.98 -32.20
CA VAL A 194 4.72 -10.34 -33.33
C VAL A 194 5.67 -11.33 -34.00
N LEU A 195 6.46 -12.08 -33.22
CA LEU A 195 7.34 -13.12 -33.75
C LEU A 195 6.56 -14.22 -34.48
N ALA A 196 5.42 -14.65 -33.93
CA ALA A 196 4.55 -15.62 -34.56
C ALA A 196 3.96 -15.10 -35.88
N PHE A 197 3.58 -13.82 -35.94
CA PHE A 197 3.08 -13.19 -37.16
C PHE A 197 4.15 -13.18 -38.27
N ILE A 198 5.39 -12.79 -37.94
CA ILE A 198 6.52 -12.81 -38.87
C ILE A 198 6.82 -14.25 -39.32
N ALA A 199 6.86 -15.20 -38.39
CA ALA A 199 7.12 -16.60 -38.70
C ALA A 199 6.04 -17.16 -39.64
N CYS A 200 4.76 -16.94 -39.36
CA CYS A 200 3.67 -17.32 -40.26
C CYS A 200 3.86 -16.73 -41.66
N HIS A 201 4.19 -15.45 -41.78
CA HIS A 201 4.41 -14.83 -43.08
C HIS A 201 5.63 -15.39 -43.82
N VAL A 202 6.72 -15.74 -43.12
CA VAL A 202 7.92 -16.33 -43.76
C VAL A 202 7.68 -17.77 -44.20
N PHE A 203 7.02 -18.58 -43.38
CA PHE A 203 6.77 -20.00 -43.68
C PHE A 203 5.64 -20.22 -44.71
N PHE A 204 4.58 -19.42 -44.66
CA PHE A 204 3.43 -19.56 -45.57
C PHE A 204 3.50 -18.60 -46.76
N GLY A 205 4.22 -17.48 -46.66
CA GLY A 205 4.44 -16.56 -47.78
C GLY A 205 5.41 -17.10 -48.84
N GLY A 206 6.15 -18.18 -48.56
CA GLY A 206 6.90 -18.94 -49.56
C GLY A 206 6.10 -20.04 -50.27
N MET A 207 4.81 -20.19 -49.94
CA MET A 207 3.91 -21.24 -50.44
C MET A 207 2.76 -20.69 -51.30
N LEU A 208 2.93 -19.46 -51.80
CA LEU A 208 2.11 -18.75 -52.80
C LEU A 208 3.02 -18.40 -53.99
#